data_AF-A0A2Z6PAG8-F1
#
_entry.id   AF-A0A2Z6PAG8-F1
#
_cell.length_a   1.000
_cell.length_b   1.000
_cell.length_c   1.000
_cell.angle_alpha   90.00
_cell.angle_beta   90.00
_cell.angle_gamma   90.00
#
_symmetry.space_group_name_H-M   'P 1'
#
loop_
_entity.id
_entity.type
_entity.pdbx_description
1 polymer ?
#
loop_
_entity_poly.entity_id
_entity_poly.type
_entity_poly.pdbx_seq_one_letter_code
_entity_poly.pdbx_strand_id
1 'polypeptide(L)'
;MFKFNSLRHKTLINHLKGLTLQSQNPNPLFHRYPSLFSTHFCTNTSDSTPFPVSYLINKFDFSPQFASKLCYSYRLRFKTAKKPDSVLAFFRNYGFSDSQLRHMIPKLPDLLSCNPSKRVLPKFQFFLSKGASTSDIVNLVSKNPRVLSPSLKNHIVPTYEVVYRILKSHDETITRVILDPVYHGNNHVHANIRLLIENGVSDSNIARLLRNWGQVFRTHDMLKLVEELKDLGFSPTQTTFAIALHAKTYVIKNLWKEKVDAFKKWGWSDEDVVIAFKKQPYCMLVSIDKINLLMSFWVDQLGWDPLVLAKGPSLFLLSLEKRIIPRAEVVQFLLKKGLREKNASLTCPFVVPEKVFLDMFINRFKESSYLFKLYQEKLNLPCTRDKTCMSWSKLF
;
A
#
# COMPACT_ATOMS: atom_id res chain seq x y z
N MET A 1 3.98 56.29 -18.66
CA MET A 1 2.85 57.12 -18.20
C MET A 1 1.86 56.15 -17.57
N PHE A 2 1.70 55.93 -16.27
CA PHE A 2 2.17 56.53 -15.02
C PHE A 2 2.80 55.44 -14.12
N LYS A 3 3.69 55.86 -13.22
CA LYS A 3 4.45 55.08 -12.22
C LYS A 3 3.88 55.29 -10.81
N PHE A 4 4.39 54.44 -9.89
CA PHE A 4 4.58 54.61 -8.43
C PHE A 4 3.41 54.17 -7.52
N ASN A 5 3.59 53.52 -6.34
CA ASN A 5 4.71 53.20 -5.42
C ASN A 5 4.31 51.89 -4.67
N SER A 6 5.11 50.83 -4.54
CA SER A 6 6.23 50.54 -3.59
C SER A 6 5.92 50.60 -2.08
N LEU A 7 6.25 49.49 -1.40
CA LEU A 7 7.22 49.35 -0.27
C LEU A 7 6.73 48.81 1.11
N ARG A 8 7.56 47.85 1.61
CA ARG A 8 7.86 47.38 2.99
C ARG A 8 7.14 46.12 3.48
N HIS A 9 7.79 44.94 3.52
CA HIS A 9 8.76 44.45 4.53
C HIS A 9 8.34 44.68 5.99
N LYS A 10 8.01 43.59 6.70
CA LYS A 10 8.35 43.38 8.12
C LYS A 10 8.25 41.92 8.53
N THR A 11 9.42 41.33 8.73
CA THR A 11 9.73 40.17 9.56
C THR A 11 9.26 40.40 11.00
N LEU A 12 8.76 39.38 11.70
CA LEU A 12 8.79 39.36 13.16
C LEU A 12 8.90 37.92 13.70
N ILE A 13 10.08 37.70 14.26
CA ILE A 13 10.59 36.59 15.05
C ILE A 13 10.24 36.86 16.54
N ASN A 14 10.23 35.79 17.34
CA ASN A 14 10.22 35.69 18.82
C ASN A 14 8.86 35.57 19.53
N HIS A 15 8.67 34.46 20.25
CA HIS A 15 9.08 34.42 21.66
C HIS A 15 9.15 32.98 22.21
N LEU A 16 10.39 32.54 22.49
CA LEU A 16 10.74 31.53 23.50
C LEU A 16 11.69 32.21 24.49
N LYS A 17 11.39 32.07 25.79
CA LYS A 17 12.24 32.20 27.00
C LYS A 17 11.23 32.15 28.16
N GLY A 18 11.15 31.14 29.01
CA GLY A 18 12.20 30.34 29.62
C GLY A 18 12.51 30.94 30.99
N LEU A 19 12.07 30.30 32.07
CA LEU A 19 12.66 30.41 33.42
C LEU A 19 12.30 29.17 34.24
N THR A 20 13.30 28.69 34.96
CA THR A 20 13.44 27.41 35.66
C THR A 20 13.40 27.57 37.19
N LEU A 21 12.93 26.51 37.88
CA LEU A 21 13.21 26.07 39.27
C LEU A 21 12.66 27.00 40.40
N GLN A 22 11.93 26.55 41.44
CA GLN A 22 12.14 25.42 42.35
C GLN A 22 10.87 25.03 43.16
N SER A 23 10.89 23.77 43.63
CA SER A 23 10.02 23.04 44.56
C SER A 23 9.37 23.83 45.72
N GLN A 24 8.09 23.55 46.00
CA GLN A 24 7.64 23.04 47.31
C GLN A 24 6.24 22.39 47.18
N ASN A 25 6.16 21.12 47.59
CA ASN A 25 4.94 20.34 47.80
C ASN A 25 4.37 20.75 49.17
N PRO A 26 3.03 20.84 49.35
CA PRO A 26 2.30 19.64 49.77
C PRO A 26 0.88 19.50 49.16
N ASN A 27 0.61 18.32 48.61
CA ASN A 27 -0.73 17.71 48.46
C ASN A 27 -1.47 17.64 49.83
N PRO A 28 -2.82 17.49 49.90
CA PRO A 28 -3.64 16.78 48.91
C PRO A 28 -5.08 17.33 48.67
N LEU A 29 -5.52 17.37 47.41
CA LEU A 29 -6.96 17.21 47.09
C LEU A 29 -7.12 16.32 45.86
N PHE A 30 -7.37 15.03 46.14
CA PHE A 30 -7.76 14.04 45.16
C PHE A 30 -9.20 14.31 44.68
N HIS A 31 -9.35 14.88 43.48
CA HIS A 31 -10.59 14.75 42.73
C HIS A 31 -10.71 13.31 42.21
N ARG A 32 -11.43 12.49 42.96
CA ARG A 32 -11.93 11.18 42.52
C ARG A 32 -12.88 11.36 41.34
N TYR A 33 -12.49 10.86 40.18
CA TYR A 33 -13.45 10.35 39.20
C TYR A 33 -14.22 9.19 39.84
N PRO A 34 -15.56 9.10 39.72
CA PRO A 34 -16.26 7.87 40.08
C PRO A 34 -15.89 6.81 39.03
N SER A 35 -15.12 5.82 39.45
CA SER A 35 -15.14 4.54 38.76
C SER A 35 -16.56 3.97 38.91
N LEU A 36 -17.26 3.83 37.79
CA LEU A 36 -18.48 3.03 37.76
C LEU A 36 -18.09 1.55 37.76
N PHE A 37 -17.51 1.07 38.87
CA PHE A 37 -17.66 -0.33 39.24
C PHE A 37 -19.07 -0.47 39.80
N SER A 38 -20.04 -0.70 38.92
CA SER A 38 -21.32 -1.25 39.37
C SER A 38 -21.06 -2.70 39.77
N THR A 39 -20.83 -2.93 41.06
CA THR A 39 -20.97 -4.26 41.66
C THR A 39 -22.46 -4.55 41.73
N HIS A 40 -23.02 -5.04 40.61
CA HIS A 40 -24.30 -5.73 40.69
C HIS A 40 -24.07 -7.05 41.41
N PHE A 41 -24.58 -7.11 42.63
CA PHE A 41 -24.82 -8.35 43.35
C PHE A 41 -25.61 -9.30 42.45
N CYS A 42 -24.99 -10.39 42.05
CA CYS A 42 -25.65 -11.47 41.33
C CYS A 42 -26.63 -12.15 42.29
N THR A 43 -27.91 -11.89 42.14
CA THR A 43 -28.94 -12.86 42.53
C THR A 43 -28.78 -14.07 41.62
N ASN A 44 -28.50 -15.24 42.21
CA ASN A 44 -28.48 -16.53 41.51
C ASN A 44 -29.84 -16.80 40.84
N THR A 45 -29.97 -16.37 39.59
CA THR A 45 -30.89 -16.95 38.62
C THR A 45 -30.06 -17.84 37.72
N SER A 46 -30.50 -19.07 37.47
CA SER A 46 -29.80 -20.05 36.63
C SER A 46 -29.36 -19.45 35.29
N ASP A 47 -28.07 -19.11 35.14
CA ASP A 47 -27.52 -18.54 33.92
C ASP A 47 -27.43 -19.62 32.84
N SER A 48 -28.55 -19.88 32.18
CA SER A 48 -28.57 -20.71 30.98
C SER A 48 -27.66 -20.06 29.94
N THR A 49 -26.63 -20.78 29.49
CA THR A 49 -25.76 -20.32 28.40
C THR A 49 -26.63 -19.87 27.21
N PRO A 50 -26.47 -18.64 26.68
CA PRO A 50 -27.32 -18.15 25.61
C PRO A 50 -27.34 -19.12 24.43
N PHE A 51 -28.52 -19.41 23.87
CA PHE A 51 -28.69 -20.42 22.83
C PHE A 51 -27.68 -20.30 21.66
N PRO A 52 -27.37 -19.11 21.11
CA PRO A 52 -26.34 -18.97 20.07
C PRO A 52 -24.96 -19.47 20.48
N VAL A 53 -24.57 -19.30 21.75
CA VAL A 53 -23.28 -19.75 22.28
C VAL A 53 -23.24 -21.29 22.28
N SER A 54 -24.25 -21.93 22.88
CA SER A 54 -24.37 -23.39 22.89
C SER A 54 -24.44 -23.98 21.47
N TYR A 55 -25.16 -23.31 20.56
CA TYR A 55 -25.22 -23.71 19.15
C TYR A 55 -23.84 -23.67 18.48
N LEU A 56 -23.07 -22.61 18.67
CA LEU A 56 -21.73 -22.50 18.07
C LEU A 56 -20.75 -23.53 18.64
N ILE A 57 -20.83 -23.82 19.94
CA ILE A 57 -20.01 -24.87 20.58
C ILE A 57 -20.35 -26.22 19.96
N ASN A 58 -21.61 -26.61 19.95
CA ASN A 58 -22.04 -27.95 19.55
C ASN A 58 -21.97 -28.19 18.04
N LYS A 59 -22.15 -27.15 17.21
CA LYS A 59 -22.21 -27.29 15.74
C LYS A 59 -20.85 -27.14 15.06
N PHE A 60 -19.93 -26.36 15.65
CA PHE A 60 -18.65 -26.01 15.03
C PHE A 60 -17.43 -26.38 15.88
N ASP A 61 -17.64 -27.02 17.04
CA ASP A 61 -16.59 -27.38 18.00
C ASP A 61 -15.73 -26.16 18.38
N PHE A 62 -16.40 -25.03 18.62
CA PHE A 62 -15.75 -23.82 19.12
C PHE A 62 -15.62 -23.87 20.64
N SER A 63 -14.53 -23.31 21.17
CA SER A 63 -14.40 -23.17 22.62
C SER A 63 -15.49 -22.23 23.17
N PRO A 64 -15.97 -22.46 24.41
CA PRO A 64 -17.01 -21.62 25.00
C PRO A 64 -16.65 -20.12 25.02
N GLN A 65 -15.38 -19.81 25.31
CA GLN A 65 -14.86 -18.44 25.31
C GLN A 65 -14.92 -17.80 23.91
N PHE A 66 -14.51 -18.54 22.87
CA PHE A 66 -14.54 -18.05 21.50
C PHE A 66 -15.98 -17.87 20.99
N ALA A 67 -16.87 -18.84 21.25
CA ALA A 67 -18.27 -18.78 20.90
C ALA A 67 -19.00 -17.59 21.57
N SER A 68 -18.75 -17.38 22.87
CA SER A 68 -19.30 -16.23 23.62
C SER A 68 -18.81 -14.90 23.04
N LYS A 69 -17.51 -14.78 22.77
CA LYS A 69 -16.92 -13.59 22.14
C LYS A 69 -17.55 -13.30 20.78
N LEU A 70 -17.76 -14.30 19.92
CA LEU A 70 -18.41 -14.12 18.62
C LEU A 70 -19.86 -13.66 18.78
N CYS A 71 -20.62 -14.29 19.67
CA CYS A 71 -22.03 -13.93 19.90
C CYS A 71 -22.19 -12.49 20.38
N TYR A 72 -21.33 -12.04 21.31
CA TYR A 72 -21.35 -10.67 21.82
C TYR A 72 -20.90 -9.66 20.75
N SER A 73 -19.77 -9.91 20.09
CA SER A 73 -19.19 -8.99 19.10
C SER A 73 -20.11 -8.73 17.91
N TYR A 74 -20.84 -9.76 17.48
CA TYR A 74 -21.74 -9.69 16.31
C TYR A 74 -23.23 -9.65 16.70
N ARG A 75 -23.54 -9.54 18.00
CA ARG A 75 -24.90 -9.45 18.54
C ARG A 75 -25.84 -10.51 17.97
N LEU A 76 -25.44 -11.79 18.01
CA LEU A 76 -26.25 -12.90 17.50
C LEU A 76 -27.49 -13.09 18.36
N ARG A 77 -28.69 -13.12 17.73
CA ARG A 77 -29.99 -13.09 18.43
C ARG A 77 -31.00 -14.12 17.90
N PHE A 78 -30.59 -15.37 17.71
CA PHE A 78 -31.51 -16.47 17.36
C PHE A 78 -31.81 -17.35 18.58
N LYS A 79 -33.08 -17.76 18.73
CA LYS A 79 -33.56 -18.57 19.85
C LYS A 79 -33.58 -20.08 19.56
N THR A 80 -33.51 -20.48 18.29
CA THR A 80 -33.61 -21.87 17.85
C THR A 80 -32.63 -22.16 16.72
N ALA A 81 -32.36 -23.45 16.48
CA ALA A 81 -31.47 -23.92 15.43
C ALA A 81 -32.06 -23.77 14.01
N LYS A 82 -33.38 -23.63 13.88
CA LYS A 82 -34.09 -23.62 12.59
C LYS A 82 -33.50 -22.62 11.60
N LYS A 83 -33.22 -21.39 12.05
CA LYS A 83 -32.69 -20.33 11.20
C LYS A 83 -31.22 -20.55 10.81
N PRO A 84 -30.28 -20.74 11.74
CA PRO A 84 -28.89 -21.00 11.36
C PRO A 84 -28.74 -22.30 10.56
N ASP A 85 -29.47 -23.37 10.88
CA ASP A 85 -29.42 -24.61 10.09
C ASP A 85 -29.94 -24.42 8.67
N SER A 86 -30.99 -23.62 8.46
CA SER A 86 -31.46 -23.25 7.12
C SER A 86 -30.41 -22.48 6.32
N VAL A 87 -29.67 -21.57 6.96
CA VAL A 87 -28.54 -20.86 6.33
C VAL A 87 -27.45 -21.86 5.93
N LEU A 88 -27.06 -22.77 6.83
CA LEU A 88 -26.03 -23.77 6.54
C LEU A 88 -26.45 -24.73 5.42
N ALA A 89 -27.70 -25.19 5.44
CA ALA A 89 -28.28 -26.01 4.37
C ALA A 89 -28.25 -25.28 3.02
N PHE A 90 -28.57 -23.98 2.98
CA PHE A 90 -28.43 -23.17 1.78
C PHE A 90 -27.00 -23.22 1.21
N PHE A 91 -25.98 -22.99 2.05
CA PHE A 91 -24.60 -23.05 1.57
C PHE A 91 -24.18 -24.45 1.13
N ARG A 92 -24.59 -25.51 1.83
CA ARG A 92 -24.32 -26.90 1.41
C ARG A 92 -24.91 -27.21 0.04
N ASN A 93 -26.13 -26.73 -0.25
CA ASN A 93 -26.75 -26.89 -1.56
C ASN A 93 -25.98 -26.20 -2.70
N TYR A 94 -25.14 -25.22 -2.38
CA TYR A 94 -24.22 -24.57 -3.33
C TYR A 94 -22.81 -25.20 -3.34
N GLY A 95 -22.61 -26.32 -2.65
CA GLY A 95 -21.36 -27.09 -2.67
C GLY A 95 -20.34 -26.70 -1.59
N PHE A 96 -20.73 -25.94 -0.56
CA PHE A 96 -19.84 -25.63 0.56
C PHE A 96 -19.68 -26.82 1.50
N SER A 97 -18.44 -27.19 1.83
CA SER A 97 -18.14 -28.25 2.80
C SER A 97 -18.29 -27.77 4.25
N ASP A 98 -18.47 -28.69 5.20
CA ASP A 98 -18.53 -28.34 6.62
C ASP A 98 -17.23 -27.69 7.12
N SER A 99 -16.07 -28.09 6.59
CA SER A 99 -14.79 -27.45 6.89
C SER A 99 -14.73 -25.99 6.42
N GLN A 100 -15.25 -25.70 5.22
CA GLN A 100 -15.37 -24.34 4.71
C GLN A 100 -16.34 -23.51 5.55
N LEU A 101 -17.49 -24.07 5.91
CA LEU A 101 -18.47 -23.40 6.78
C LEU A 101 -17.87 -23.08 8.15
N ARG A 102 -17.16 -24.03 8.77
CA ARG A 102 -16.48 -23.85 10.06
C ARG A 102 -15.45 -22.72 10.03
N HIS A 103 -14.73 -22.56 8.92
CA HIS A 103 -13.77 -21.47 8.74
C HIS A 103 -14.44 -20.12 8.40
N MET A 104 -15.56 -20.16 7.68
CA MET A 104 -16.28 -18.99 7.19
C MET A 104 -17.06 -18.27 8.30
N ILE A 105 -17.81 -19.03 9.11
CA ILE A 105 -18.74 -18.48 10.12
C ILE A 105 -18.05 -17.53 11.11
N PRO A 106 -16.85 -17.81 11.66
CA PRO A 106 -16.16 -16.87 12.55
C PRO A 106 -15.87 -15.50 11.93
N LYS A 107 -15.71 -15.43 10.61
CA LYS A 107 -15.37 -14.18 9.90
C LYS A 107 -16.60 -13.32 9.60
N LEU A 108 -17.79 -13.92 9.55
CA LEU A 108 -19.08 -13.26 9.36
C LEU A 108 -20.22 -13.99 10.10
N PRO A 109 -20.26 -13.97 11.45
CA PRO A 109 -21.22 -14.78 12.23
C PRO A 109 -22.68 -14.37 12.05
N ASP A 110 -22.95 -13.10 11.74
CA ASP A 110 -24.30 -12.57 11.49
C ASP A 110 -24.97 -13.22 10.27
N LEU A 111 -24.20 -13.91 9.42
CA LEU A 111 -24.70 -14.73 8.33
C LEU A 111 -25.67 -15.82 8.82
N LEU A 112 -25.43 -16.40 10.00
CA LEU A 112 -26.32 -17.39 10.65
C LEU A 112 -27.72 -16.84 10.95
N SER A 113 -27.85 -15.51 11.00
CA SER A 113 -29.12 -14.82 11.25
C SER A 113 -29.72 -14.18 9.99
N CYS A 114 -29.11 -14.35 8.82
CA CYS A 114 -29.61 -13.73 7.59
C CYS A 114 -30.78 -14.51 6.97
N ASN A 115 -31.42 -13.91 5.95
CA ASN A 115 -32.27 -14.63 5.02
C ASN A 115 -31.43 -14.90 3.74
N PRO A 116 -31.03 -16.15 3.46
CA PRO A 116 -30.18 -16.46 2.31
C PRO A 116 -30.77 -16.02 0.98
N SER A 117 -32.07 -16.23 0.77
CA SER A 117 -32.78 -15.87 -0.46
C SER A 117 -32.79 -14.37 -0.72
N LYS A 118 -32.72 -13.53 0.33
CA LYS A 118 -32.66 -12.07 0.20
C LYS A 118 -31.24 -11.51 0.20
N ARG A 119 -30.35 -12.04 1.04
CA ARG A 119 -28.99 -11.48 1.24
C ARG A 119 -27.95 -12.10 0.31
N VAL A 120 -28.00 -13.40 0.08
CA VAL A 120 -26.91 -14.18 -0.52
C VAL A 120 -27.25 -14.58 -1.95
N LEU A 121 -28.41 -15.18 -2.16
CA LEU A 121 -28.84 -15.71 -3.46
C LEU A 121 -28.73 -14.67 -4.60
N PRO A 122 -29.19 -13.42 -4.46
CA PRO A 122 -29.08 -12.43 -5.54
C PRO A 122 -27.61 -12.13 -5.92
N LYS A 123 -26.69 -12.21 -4.95
CA LYS A 123 -25.25 -11.99 -5.20
C LYS A 123 -24.66 -13.16 -5.97
N PHE A 124 -25.01 -14.40 -5.61
CA PHE A 124 -24.57 -15.59 -6.34
C PHE A 124 -25.08 -15.56 -7.78
N GLN A 125 -26.37 -15.27 -7.98
CA GLN A 125 -26.95 -15.12 -9.31
C GLN A 125 -26.25 -14.03 -10.13
N PHE A 126 -25.93 -12.89 -9.51
CA PHE A 126 -25.17 -11.84 -10.18
C PHE A 126 -23.79 -12.34 -10.62
N PHE A 127 -23.02 -13.00 -9.74
CA PHE A 127 -21.69 -13.51 -10.09
C PHE A 127 -21.74 -14.56 -11.20
N LEU A 128 -22.69 -15.50 -11.14
CA LEU A 128 -22.93 -16.49 -12.20
C LEU A 128 -23.27 -15.81 -13.53
N SER A 129 -24.14 -14.78 -13.51
CA SER A 129 -24.51 -14.02 -14.71
C SER A 129 -23.36 -13.26 -15.36
N LYS A 130 -22.26 -13.05 -14.64
CA LYS A 130 -21.04 -12.40 -15.15
C LYS A 130 -19.98 -13.39 -15.62
N GLY A 131 -20.22 -14.70 -15.47
CA GLY A 131 -19.33 -15.77 -15.93
C GLY A 131 -18.53 -16.48 -14.84
N ALA A 132 -18.76 -16.18 -13.56
CA ALA A 132 -18.13 -16.95 -12.47
C ALA A 132 -18.73 -18.37 -12.41
N SER A 133 -17.91 -19.38 -12.13
CA SER A 133 -18.41 -20.73 -11.84
C SER A 133 -18.90 -20.85 -10.39
N THR A 134 -19.68 -21.88 -10.09
CA THR A 134 -20.06 -22.21 -8.71
C THR A 134 -18.82 -22.44 -7.83
N SER A 135 -17.78 -23.10 -8.36
CA SER A 135 -16.50 -23.30 -7.66
C SER A 135 -15.79 -22.00 -7.33
N ASP A 136 -15.83 -20.99 -8.22
CA ASP A 136 -15.23 -19.68 -7.95
C ASP A 136 -15.92 -18.98 -6.79
N ILE A 137 -17.26 -19.03 -6.76
CA ILE A 137 -18.09 -18.46 -5.70
C ILE A 137 -17.80 -19.17 -4.36
N VAL A 138 -17.73 -20.50 -4.35
CA VAL A 138 -17.42 -21.30 -3.15
C VAL A 138 -16.03 -20.95 -2.62
N ASN A 139 -15.01 -20.96 -3.48
CA ASN A 139 -13.62 -20.66 -3.12
C ASN A 139 -13.49 -19.24 -2.55
N LEU A 140 -14.12 -18.27 -3.22
CA LEU A 140 -14.18 -16.89 -2.77
C LEU A 140 -14.76 -16.76 -1.36
N VAL A 141 -16.01 -17.20 -1.21
CA VAL A 141 -16.81 -16.90 -0.02
C VAL A 141 -16.23 -17.66 1.18
N SER A 142 -15.66 -18.84 0.94
CA SER A 142 -14.93 -19.61 1.95
C SER A 142 -13.67 -18.90 2.45
N LYS A 143 -12.91 -18.26 1.55
CA LYS A 143 -11.71 -17.49 1.91
C LYS A 143 -12.09 -16.18 2.61
N ASN A 144 -13.08 -15.48 2.07
CA ASN A 144 -13.49 -14.14 2.54
C ASN A 144 -15.02 -13.93 2.48
N PRO A 145 -15.77 -14.36 3.50
CA PRO A 145 -17.24 -14.23 3.50
C PRO A 145 -17.74 -12.80 3.57
N ARG A 146 -16.90 -11.83 3.96
CA ARG A 146 -17.28 -10.42 4.06
C ARG A 146 -17.68 -9.81 2.71
N VAL A 147 -17.38 -10.46 1.59
CA VAL A 147 -17.93 -10.13 0.26
C VAL A 147 -19.46 -10.14 0.23
N LEU A 148 -20.11 -10.86 1.14
CA LEU A 148 -21.58 -10.95 1.24
C LEU A 148 -22.21 -9.82 2.06
N SER A 149 -21.40 -8.96 2.69
CA SER A 149 -21.88 -7.86 3.53
C SER A 149 -22.42 -6.66 2.75
N PRO A 150 -21.75 -6.16 1.69
CA PRO A 150 -22.23 -4.99 0.95
C PRO A 150 -23.58 -5.22 0.25
N SER A 151 -24.26 -4.11 -0.07
CA SER A 151 -25.46 -4.12 -0.90
C SER A 151 -25.11 -4.55 -2.32
N LEU A 152 -25.91 -5.46 -2.89
CA LEU A 152 -25.75 -5.85 -4.29
C LEU A 152 -25.96 -4.62 -5.19
N LYS A 153 -27.10 -3.94 -5.04
CA LYS A 153 -27.53 -2.81 -5.87
C LYS A 153 -26.67 -1.57 -5.67
N ASN A 154 -26.29 -1.26 -4.44
CA ASN A 154 -25.65 0.02 -4.13
C ASN A 154 -24.11 -0.07 -4.08
N HIS A 155 -23.53 -1.27 -4.11
CA HIS A 155 -22.08 -1.43 -4.00
C HIS A 155 -21.51 -2.40 -5.04
N ILE A 156 -21.93 -3.66 -5.03
CA ILE A 156 -21.32 -4.70 -5.86
C ILE A 156 -21.52 -4.41 -7.35
N VAL A 157 -22.76 -4.12 -7.77
CA VAL A 157 -23.08 -3.83 -9.18
C VAL A 157 -22.37 -2.56 -9.68
N PRO A 158 -22.46 -1.39 -8.99
CA PRO A 158 -21.75 -0.18 -9.44
C PRO A 158 -20.23 -0.36 -9.50
N THR A 159 -19.64 -1.09 -8.54
CA THR A 159 -18.20 -1.39 -8.53
C THR A 159 -17.83 -2.27 -9.72
N TYR A 160 -18.62 -3.30 -9.99
CA TYR A 160 -18.41 -4.17 -11.15
C TYR A 160 -18.46 -3.40 -12.46
N GLU A 161 -19.49 -2.58 -12.66
CA GLU A 161 -19.70 -1.82 -13.90
C GLU A 161 -18.55 -0.85 -14.18
N VAL A 162 -18.11 -0.09 -13.16
CA VAL A 162 -17.01 0.86 -13.35
C VAL A 162 -15.68 0.15 -13.59
N VAL A 163 -15.40 -0.97 -12.92
CA VAL A 163 -14.17 -1.75 -13.16
C VAL A 163 -14.22 -2.40 -14.54
N TYR A 164 -15.36 -2.95 -14.96
CA TYR A 164 -15.53 -3.53 -16.28
C TYR A 164 -15.35 -2.49 -17.40
N ARG A 165 -15.86 -1.27 -17.23
CA ARG A 165 -15.63 -0.17 -18.19
C ARG A 165 -14.13 0.03 -18.47
N ILE A 166 -13.32 -0.07 -17.43
CA ILE A 166 -11.86 0.15 -17.51
C ILE A 166 -11.13 -1.07 -18.06
N LEU A 167 -11.40 -2.26 -17.52
CA LEU A 167 -10.65 -3.48 -17.84
C LEU A 167 -11.15 -4.18 -19.12
N LYS A 168 -12.42 -3.98 -19.48
CA LYS A 168 -13.10 -4.59 -20.64
C LYS A 168 -12.96 -6.12 -20.70
N SER A 169 -12.79 -6.75 -19.54
CA SER A 169 -12.67 -8.21 -19.38
C SER A 169 -13.52 -8.66 -18.22
N HIS A 170 -14.48 -9.55 -18.47
CA HIS A 170 -15.33 -10.11 -17.41
C HIS A 170 -14.51 -10.93 -16.42
N ASP A 171 -13.61 -11.78 -16.92
CA ASP A 171 -12.71 -12.60 -16.09
C ASP A 171 -11.83 -11.74 -15.18
N GLU A 172 -11.22 -10.68 -15.74
CA GLU A 172 -10.36 -9.78 -14.97
C GLU A 172 -11.19 -8.99 -13.96
N THR A 173 -12.36 -8.49 -14.36
CA THR A 173 -13.27 -7.73 -13.48
C THR A 173 -13.76 -8.59 -12.32
N ILE A 174 -14.13 -9.84 -12.58
CA ILE A 174 -14.51 -10.81 -11.56
C ILE A 174 -13.33 -10.99 -10.61
N THR A 175 -12.14 -11.29 -11.13
CA THR A 175 -10.94 -11.46 -10.30
C THR A 175 -10.67 -10.24 -9.40
N ARG A 176 -10.86 -9.02 -9.89
CA ARG A 176 -10.64 -7.80 -9.09
C ARG A 176 -11.77 -7.51 -8.11
N VAL A 177 -13.01 -7.42 -8.58
CA VAL A 177 -14.14 -6.96 -7.76
C VAL A 177 -14.62 -8.02 -6.79
N ILE A 178 -14.48 -9.28 -7.18
CA ILE A 178 -15.07 -10.42 -6.49
C ILE A 178 -13.99 -11.20 -5.75
N LEU A 179 -12.81 -11.42 -6.31
CA LEU A 179 -11.79 -12.24 -5.64
C LEU A 179 -10.85 -11.45 -4.74
N ASP A 180 -10.61 -10.17 -5.01
CA ASP A 180 -9.69 -9.35 -4.22
C ASP A 180 -10.40 -8.73 -2.99
N PRO A 181 -10.01 -9.12 -1.76
CA PRO A 181 -10.55 -8.54 -0.52
C PRO A 181 -10.51 -7.02 -0.45
N VAL A 182 -9.65 -6.38 -1.23
CA VAL A 182 -9.53 -4.93 -1.32
C VAL A 182 -10.88 -4.26 -1.62
N TYR A 183 -11.68 -4.83 -2.52
CA TYR A 183 -12.92 -4.24 -3.04
C TYR A 183 -14.16 -4.55 -2.19
N HIS A 184 -13.99 -5.37 -1.14
CA HIS A 184 -15.08 -5.82 -0.29
C HIS A 184 -15.30 -4.87 0.88
N GLY A 185 -16.56 -4.46 1.11
CA GLY A 185 -16.95 -3.69 2.30
C GLY A 185 -16.55 -2.21 2.29
N ASN A 186 -15.75 -1.77 1.32
CA ASN A 186 -15.34 -0.37 1.21
C ASN A 186 -16.18 0.34 0.15
N ASN A 187 -17.19 1.09 0.60
CA ASN A 187 -18.12 1.81 -0.27
C ASN A 187 -17.46 2.91 -1.12
N HIS A 188 -16.20 3.27 -0.84
CA HIS A 188 -15.49 4.34 -1.53
C HIS A 188 -14.88 3.88 -2.85
N VAL A 189 -14.72 2.58 -3.11
CA VAL A 189 -13.95 2.13 -4.27
C VAL A 189 -14.55 2.60 -5.60
N HIS A 190 -15.85 2.37 -5.83
CA HIS A 190 -16.48 2.81 -7.07
C HIS A 190 -16.50 4.34 -7.20
N ALA A 191 -16.71 5.06 -6.08
CA ALA A 191 -16.69 6.52 -6.05
C ALA A 191 -15.29 7.07 -6.37
N ASN A 192 -14.24 6.48 -5.81
CA ASN A 192 -12.86 6.86 -6.06
C ASN A 192 -12.44 6.56 -7.51
N ILE A 193 -12.87 5.44 -8.09
CA ILE A 193 -12.61 5.17 -9.52
C ILE A 193 -13.29 6.24 -10.39
N ARG A 194 -14.56 6.56 -10.13
CA ARG A 194 -15.28 7.65 -10.84
C ARG A 194 -14.57 8.98 -10.68
N LEU A 195 -14.13 9.31 -9.48
CA LEU A 195 -13.39 10.53 -9.20
C LEU A 195 -12.10 10.62 -10.03
N LEU A 196 -11.34 9.53 -10.15
CA LEU A 196 -10.15 9.51 -11.01
C LEU A 196 -10.51 9.75 -12.49
N ILE A 197 -11.59 9.13 -12.98
CA ILE A 197 -12.09 9.34 -14.35
C ILE A 197 -12.47 10.81 -14.57
N GLU A 198 -13.28 11.38 -13.67
CA GLU A 198 -13.73 12.77 -13.70
C GLU A 198 -12.56 13.76 -13.63
N ASN A 199 -11.46 13.36 -12.99
CA ASN A 199 -10.25 14.16 -12.88
C ASN A 199 -9.24 13.95 -14.03
N GLY A 200 -9.63 13.20 -15.08
CA GLY A 200 -8.85 13.03 -16.30
C GLY A 200 -7.75 11.98 -16.22
N VAL A 201 -7.76 11.11 -15.20
CA VAL A 201 -6.84 9.97 -15.14
C VAL A 201 -7.21 8.98 -16.24
N SER A 202 -6.22 8.59 -17.05
CA SER A 202 -6.46 7.68 -18.18
C SER A 202 -6.94 6.30 -17.72
N ASP A 203 -7.80 5.67 -18.52
CA ASP A 203 -8.28 4.31 -18.25
C ASP A 203 -7.11 3.31 -18.11
N SER A 204 -6.00 3.49 -18.86
CA SER A 204 -4.80 2.65 -18.74
C SER A 204 -4.10 2.81 -17.38
N ASN A 205 -4.05 4.03 -16.83
CA ASN A 205 -3.53 4.28 -15.50
C ASN A 205 -4.41 3.68 -14.41
N ILE A 206 -5.73 3.81 -14.54
CA ILE A 206 -6.70 3.21 -13.62
C ILE A 206 -6.60 1.69 -13.67
N ALA A 207 -6.53 1.09 -14.88
CA ALA A 207 -6.33 -0.34 -15.07
C ALA A 207 -5.07 -0.84 -14.36
N ARG A 208 -3.96 -0.09 -14.46
CA ARG A 208 -2.72 -0.43 -13.76
C ARG A 208 -2.85 -0.38 -12.24
N LEU A 209 -3.56 0.63 -11.71
CA LEU A 209 -3.88 0.71 -10.28
C LEU A 209 -4.74 -0.48 -9.83
N LEU A 210 -5.77 -0.84 -10.60
CA LEU A 210 -6.64 -1.97 -10.31
C LEU A 210 -5.87 -3.30 -10.28
N ARG A 211 -4.92 -3.48 -11.20
CA ARG A 211 -4.10 -4.70 -11.34
C ARG A 211 -3.07 -4.88 -10.23
N ASN A 212 -2.39 -3.79 -9.86
CA ASN A 212 -1.19 -3.88 -9.03
C ASN A 212 -1.41 -3.32 -7.62
N TRP A 213 -2.29 -2.34 -7.46
CA TRP A 213 -2.36 -1.49 -6.26
C TRP A 213 -3.80 -1.15 -5.87
N GLY A 214 -4.69 -2.13 -5.86
CA GLY A 214 -6.11 -1.91 -5.58
C GLY A 214 -6.36 -1.15 -4.26
N GLN A 215 -5.46 -1.26 -3.28
CA GLN A 215 -5.56 -0.56 -2.00
C GLN A 215 -5.65 0.96 -2.14
N VAL A 216 -5.16 1.53 -3.24
CA VAL A 216 -5.27 2.96 -3.56
C VAL A 216 -6.73 3.42 -3.47
N PHE A 217 -7.68 2.61 -3.92
CA PHE A 217 -9.10 2.98 -3.97
C PHE A 217 -9.81 2.97 -2.62
N ARG A 218 -9.12 2.62 -1.53
CA ARG A 218 -9.71 2.58 -0.18
C ARG A 218 -9.64 3.90 0.58
N THR A 219 -8.84 4.85 0.09
CA THR A 219 -8.62 6.13 0.77
C THR A 219 -9.89 6.98 0.81
N HIS A 220 -10.04 7.77 1.88
CA HIS A 220 -11.09 8.80 2.00
C HIS A 220 -10.66 10.13 1.36
N ASP A 221 -9.36 10.31 1.10
CA ASP A 221 -8.77 11.58 0.67
C ASP A 221 -8.43 11.58 -0.84
N MET A 222 -9.15 10.82 -1.66
CA MET A 222 -8.77 10.63 -3.08
C MET A 222 -8.72 11.95 -3.84
N LEU A 223 -9.70 12.85 -3.65
CA LEU A 223 -9.72 14.15 -4.31
C LEU A 223 -8.49 14.99 -3.95
N LYS A 224 -8.23 15.10 -2.65
CA LYS A 224 -7.07 15.84 -2.11
C LYS A 224 -5.75 15.31 -2.67
N LEU A 225 -5.61 13.99 -2.77
CA LEU A 225 -4.41 13.36 -3.34
C LEU A 225 -4.26 13.67 -4.84
N VAL A 226 -5.36 13.65 -5.59
CA VAL A 226 -5.36 14.00 -7.01
C VAL A 226 -4.99 15.47 -7.21
N GLU A 227 -5.56 16.38 -6.41
CA GLU A 227 -5.25 17.81 -6.42
C GLU A 227 -3.79 18.06 -6.05
N GLU A 228 -3.29 17.45 -4.96
CA GLU A 228 -1.89 17.55 -4.55
C GLU A 228 -0.93 17.11 -5.67
N LEU A 229 -1.24 16.01 -6.37
CA LEU A 229 -0.41 15.54 -7.48
C LEU A 229 -0.46 16.49 -8.70
N LYS A 230 -1.62 17.08 -8.99
CA LYS A 230 -1.77 18.10 -10.03
C LYS A 230 -0.98 19.36 -9.70
N ASP A 231 -1.01 19.81 -8.44
CA ASP A 231 -0.25 20.97 -7.95
C ASP A 231 1.27 20.71 -7.99
N LEU A 232 1.69 19.49 -7.70
CA LEU A 232 3.07 19.05 -7.92
C LEU A 232 3.41 18.95 -9.41
N GLY A 233 2.47 19.12 -10.33
CA GLY A 233 2.67 19.13 -11.77
C GLY A 233 2.74 17.74 -12.41
N PHE A 234 2.13 16.72 -11.80
CA PHE A 234 1.89 15.45 -12.48
C PHE A 234 0.70 15.57 -13.43
N SER A 235 0.86 15.07 -14.65
CA SER A 235 -0.25 14.95 -15.60
C SER A 235 -1.05 13.66 -15.34
N PRO A 236 -2.38 13.72 -15.12
CA PRO A 236 -3.24 12.55 -14.92
C PRO A 236 -3.17 11.48 -16.03
N THR A 237 -2.76 11.87 -17.24
CA THR A 237 -2.66 10.97 -18.40
C THR A 237 -1.33 10.21 -18.44
N GLN A 238 -0.30 10.68 -17.73
CA GLN A 238 1.02 10.04 -17.71
C GLN A 238 1.08 8.89 -16.71
N THR A 239 1.85 7.85 -17.03
CA THR A 239 2.06 6.70 -16.12
C THR A 239 2.70 7.09 -14.79
N THR A 240 3.51 8.14 -14.74
CA THR A 240 4.07 8.65 -13.48
C THR A 240 2.99 9.05 -12.48
N PHE A 241 1.83 9.56 -12.93
CA PHE A 241 0.72 9.95 -12.04
C PHE A 241 0.22 8.78 -11.21
N ALA A 242 -0.11 7.64 -11.84
CA ALA A 242 -0.62 6.50 -11.09
C ALA A 242 0.44 5.85 -10.18
N ILE A 243 1.75 5.97 -10.50
CA ILE A 243 2.81 5.55 -9.57
C ILE A 243 2.86 6.51 -8.37
N ALA A 244 2.77 7.82 -8.61
CA ALA A 244 2.78 8.83 -7.57
C ALA A 244 1.58 8.72 -6.63
N LEU A 245 0.39 8.44 -7.17
CA LEU A 245 -0.81 8.17 -6.39
C LEU A 245 -0.65 6.92 -5.53
N HIS A 246 -0.06 5.86 -6.07
CA HIS A 246 0.29 4.68 -5.28
C HIS A 246 1.28 5.03 -4.16
N ALA A 247 2.33 5.79 -4.43
CA ALA A 247 3.31 6.20 -3.43
C ALA A 247 2.68 7.01 -2.29
N LYS A 248 1.84 8.00 -2.61
CA LYS A 248 1.18 8.86 -1.62
C LYS A 248 0.11 8.14 -0.79
N THR A 249 -0.52 7.10 -1.34
CA THR A 249 -1.49 6.29 -0.60
C THR A 249 -0.83 5.20 0.24
N TYR A 250 0.26 4.61 -0.24
CA TYR A 250 0.94 3.51 0.44
C TYR A 250 1.88 3.99 1.55
N VAL A 251 2.61 5.08 1.32
CA VAL A 251 3.54 5.65 2.29
C VAL A 251 2.80 6.60 3.21
N ILE A 252 2.49 6.14 4.41
CA ILE A 252 1.81 6.95 5.43
C ILE A 252 2.60 8.21 5.77
N LYS A 253 1.89 9.26 6.23
CA LYS A 253 2.45 10.61 6.44
C LYS A 253 3.75 10.65 7.26
N ASN A 254 3.83 9.91 8.37
CA ASN A 254 5.03 9.89 9.21
C ASN A 254 6.23 9.28 8.48
N LEU A 255 6.02 8.13 7.83
CA LEU A 255 7.05 7.47 7.04
C LEU A 255 7.48 8.30 5.83
N TRP A 256 6.55 9.05 5.21
CA TRP A 256 6.88 9.99 4.15
C TRP A 256 7.87 11.05 4.65
N LYS A 257 7.61 11.64 5.82
CA LYS A 257 8.49 12.62 6.45
C LYS A 257 9.86 12.01 6.76
N GLU A 258 9.91 10.83 7.36
CA GLU A 258 11.18 10.13 7.64
C GLU A 258 11.99 9.85 6.38
N LYS A 259 11.35 9.52 5.26
CA LYS A 259 12.04 9.38 3.96
C LYS A 259 12.57 10.70 3.43
N VAL A 260 11.82 11.78 3.53
CA VAL A 260 12.28 13.13 3.17
C VAL A 260 13.50 13.51 4.03
N ASP A 261 13.42 13.30 5.34
CA ASP A 261 14.51 13.58 6.27
C ASP A 261 15.75 12.72 5.97
N ALA A 262 15.56 11.47 5.53
CA ALA A 262 16.66 10.63 5.06
C ALA A 262 17.37 11.23 3.84
N PHE A 263 16.66 11.78 2.85
CA PHE A 263 17.29 12.50 1.74
C PHE A 263 17.98 13.80 2.19
N LYS A 264 17.35 14.57 3.09
CA LYS A 264 17.91 15.81 3.63
C LYS A 264 19.23 15.59 4.37
N LYS A 265 19.38 14.46 5.08
CA LYS A 265 20.64 14.06 5.70
C LYS A 265 21.81 14.03 4.69
N TRP A 266 21.53 13.76 3.41
CA TRP A 266 22.51 13.73 2.32
C TRP A 266 22.56 15.04 1.52
N GLY A 267 22.06 16.14 2.08
CA GLY A 267 22.19 17.48 1.49
C GLY A 267 21.12 17.85 0.46
N TRP A 268 20.05 17.05 0.31
CA TRP A 268 18.92 17.44 -0.54
C TRP A 268 18.04 18.49 0.15
N SER A 269 17.51 19.43 -0.62
CA SER A 269 16.40 20.30 -0.21
C SER A 269 15.04 19.62 -0.35
N ASP A 270 13.97 20.24 0.15
CA ASP A 270 12.60 19.78 -0.11
C ASP A 270 12.30 19.80 -1.62
N GLU A 271 12.79 20.82 -2.32
CA GLU A 271 12.67 20.98 -3.76
C GLU A 271 13.36 19.85 -4.53
N ASP A 272 14.54 19.41 -4.10
CA ASP A 272 15.25 18.29 -4.73
C ASP A 272 14.47 16.98 -4.59
N VAL A 273 13.86 16.75 -3.43
CA VAL A 273 12.99 15.58 -3.22
C VAL A 273 11.77 15.65 -4.14
N VAL A 274 11.15 16.83 -4.30
CA VAL A 274 10.03 17.01 -5.21
C VAL A 274 10.45 16.77 -6.66
N ILE A 275 11.61 17.29 -7.10
CA ILE A 275 12.16 17.05 -8.44
C ILE A 275 12.37 15.55 -8.67
N ALA A 276 12.97 14.86 -7.72
CA ALA A 276 13.21 13.42 -7.78
C ALA A 276 11.89 12.64 -7.85
N PHE A 277 10.94 12.95 -6.96
CA PHE A 277 9.63 12.31 -6.91
C PHE A 277 8.85 12.49 -8.22
N LYS A 278 8.85 13.69 -8.80
CA LYS A 278 8.20 13.96 -10.10
C LYS A 278 8.78 13.11 -11.23
N LYS A 279 10.10 12.95 -11.27
CA LYS A 279 10.79 12.17 -12.29
C LYS A 279 10.60 10.66 -12.11
N GLN A 280 10.63 10.19 -10.87
CA GLN A 280 10.56 8.77 -10.55
C GLN A 280 9.88 8.55 -9.19
N PRO A 281 8.54 8.44 -9.13
CA PRO A 281 7.83 8.31 -7.86
C PRO A 281 8.21 7.07 -7.05
N TYR A 282 8.72 6.02 -7.70
CA TYR A 282 9.21 4.82 -7.03
C TYR A 282 10.39 5.10 -6.07
N CYS A 283 11.10 6.21 -6.18
CA CYS A 283 12.15 6.57 -5.21
C CYS A 283 11.59 6.78 -3.79
N MET A 284 10.27 7.03 -3.65
CA MET A 284 9.61 7.11 -2.34
C MET A 284 9.11 5.75 -1.84
N LEU A 285 9.15 4.71 -2.68
CA LEU A 285 8.72 3.35 -2.34
C LEU A 285 9.86 2.43 -1.89
N VAL A 286 11.12 2.80 -2.12
CA VAL A 286 12.29 2.06 -1.61
C VAL A 286 12.45 2.25 -0.09
N SER A 287 13.14 1.35 0.61
CA SER A 287 13.38 1.48 2.06
C SER A 287 14.32 2.65 2.39
N ILE A 288 14.25 3.16 3.63
CA ILE A 288 15.19 4.18 4.13
C ILE A 288 16.62 3.63 4.11
N ASP A 289 16.81 2.36 4.47
CA ASP A 289 18.12 1.69 4.40
C ASP A 289 18.68 1.67 2.99
N LYS A 290 17.84 1.40 1.97
CA LYS A 290 18.26 1.42 0.57
C LYS A 290 18.68 2.82 0.12
N ILE A 291 17.97 3.87 0.57
CA ILE A 291 18.36 5.27 0.32
C ILE A 291 19.73 5.54 0.92
N ASN A 292 19.91 5.26 2.21
CA ASN A 292 21.16 5.51 2.93
C ASN A 292 22.32 4.70 2.37
N LEU A 293 22.10 3.45 1.99
CA LEU A 293 23.13 2.57 1.44
C LEU A 293 23.64 3.07 0.09
N LEU A 294 22.73 3.47 -0.81
CA LEU A 294 23.13 4.07 -2.09
C LEU A 294 23.83 5.41 -1.88
N MET A 295 23.29 6.26 -1.00
CA MET A 295 23.86 7.58 -0.75
C MET A 295 25.25 7.51 -0.12
N SER A 296 25.47 6.63 0.87
CA SER A 296 26.79 6.45 1.48
C SER A 296 27.81 5.93 0.47
N PHE A 297 27.42 4.98 -0.38
CA PHE A 297 28.29 4.55 -1.47
C PHE A 297 28.61 5.72 -2.42
N TRP A 298 27.60 6.46 -2.87
CA TRP A 298 27.75 7.52 -3.85
C TRP A 298 28.56 8.73 -3.34
N VAL A 299 28.25 9.18 -2.12
CA VAL A 299 28.82 10.39 -1.53
C VAL A 299 30.10 10.06 -0.79
N ASP A 300 30.06 9.14 0.18
CA ASP A 300 31.21 8.90 1.06
C ASP A 300 32.32 8.12 0.35
N GLN A 301 31.97 7.09 -0.44
CA GLN A 301 32.99 6.23 -1.08
C GLN A 301 33.45 6.77 -2.42
N LEU A 302 32.55 7.32 -3.25
CA LEU A 302 32.93 7.84 -4.57
C LEU A 302 33.24 9.34 -4.58
N GLY A 303 32.84 10.08 -3.54
CA GLY A 303 33.00 11.54 -3.49
C GLY A 303 32.12 12.28 -4.50
N TRP A 304 31.01 11.67 -4.96
CA TRP A 304 30.16 12.25 -6.00
C TRP A 304 29.03 13.09 -5.41
N ASP A 305 28.65 14.14 -6.14
CA ASP A 305 27.59 15.07 -5.72
C ASP A 305 26.24 14.33 -5.54
N PRO A 306 25.62 14.39 -4.34
CA PRO A 306 24.33 13.77 -4.08
C PRO A 306 23.19 14.33 -4.93
N LEU A 307 23.27 15.59 -5.40
CA LEU A 307 22.22 16.22 -6.21
C LEU A 307 22.12 15.62 -7.62
N VAL A 308 23.15 14.90 -8.07
CA VAL A 308 23.10 14.10 -9.30
C VAL A 308 22.02 13.02 -9.20
N LEU A 309 21.82 12.43 -8.02
CA LEU A 309 20.79 11.42 -7.78
C LEU A 309 19.38 12.02 -7.76
N ALA A 310 19.21 13.29 -7.39
CA ALA A 310 17.92 13.98 -7.47
C ALA A 310 17.48 14.16 -8.94
N LYS A 311 18.45 14.36 -9.84
CA LYS A 311 18.21 14.45 -11.29
C LYS A 311 18.04 13.08 -11.96
N GLY A 312 18.57 12.01 -11.35
CA GLY A 312 18.51 10.62 -11.81
C GLY A 312 17.97 9.62 -10.77
N PRO A 313 16.76 9.81 -10.23
CA PRO A 313 16.22 9.03 -9.10
C PRO A 313 15.97 7.55 -9.42
N SER A 314 16.00 7.14 -10.70
CA SER A 314 15.96 5.73 -11.09
C SER A 314 17.12 4.90 -10.52
N LEU A 315 18.23 5.54 -10.10
CA LEU A 315 19.35 4.82 -9.48
C LEU A 315 18.96 4.16 -8.14
N PHE A 316 17.99 4.71 -7.40
CA PHE A 316 17.50 4.09 -6.15
C PHE A 316 16.82 2.73 -6.39
N LEU A 317 16.36 2.47 -7.61
CA LEU A 317 15.68 1.23 -7.99
C LEU A 317 16.67 0.15 -8.45
N LEU A 318 17.94 0.49 -8.69
CA LEU A 318 18.94 -0.44 -9.19
C LEU A 318 19.58 -1.25 -8.06
N SER A 319 20.04 -2.45 -8.38
CA SER A 319 20.86 -3.24 -7.46
C SER A 319 22.17 -2.50 -7.21
N LEU A 320 22.49 -2.26 -5.93
CA LEU A 320 23.75 -1.62 -5.57
C LEU A 320 24.91 -2.54 -5.95
N GLU A 321 24.86 -3.78 -5.48
CA GLU A 321 25.90 -4.80 -5.65
C GLU A 321 26.04 -5.28 -7.08
N LYS A 322 24.93 -5.61 -7.75
CA LYS A 322 24.97 -6.25 -9.07
C LYS A 322 25.08 -5.27 -10.22
N ARG A 323 24.98 -3.96 -9.96
CA ARG A 323 24.91 -2.97 -11.04
C ARG A 323 25.60 -1.66 -10.72
N ILE A 324 25.31 -1.03 -9.59
CA ILE A 324 25.92 0.27 -9.28
C ILE A 324 27.42 0.12 -8.98
N ILE A 325 27.81 -0.74 -8.04
CA ILE A 325 29.21 -0.91 -7.64
C ILE A 325 30.10 -1.32 -8.83
N PRO A 326 29.79 -2.38 -9.61
CA PRO A 326 30.68 -2.82 -10.68
C PRO A 326 30.84 -1.76 -11.78
N ARG A 327 29.77 -1.02 -12.08
CA ARG A 327 29.81 0.03 -13.09
C ARG A 327 30.49 1.31 -12.59
N ALA A 328 30.37 1.62 -11.30
CA ALA A 328 31.02 2.79 -10.71
C ALA A 328 32.55 2.67 -10.77
N GLU A 329 33.08 1.47 -10.55
CA GLU A 329 34.52 1.16 -10.61
C GLU A 329 35.08 1.38 -12.01
N VAL A 330 34.38 0.89 -13.03
CA VAL A 330 34.70 1.17 -14.44
C VAL A 330 34.68 2.67 -14.72
N VAL A 331 33.62 3.37 -14.30
CA VAL A 331 33.48 4.82 -14.52
C VAL A 331 34.58 5.62 -13.82
N GLN A 332 34.94 5.27 -12.58
CA GLN A 332 36.04 5.89 -11.85
C GLN A 332 37.37 5.68 -12.55
N PHE A 333 37.65 4.47 -13.05
CA PHE A 333 38.86 4.20 -13.82
C PHE A 333 38.93 5.09 -15.07
N LEU A 334 37.85 5.14 -15.85
CA LEU A 334 37.79 5.95 -17.06
C LEU A 334 38.01 7.45 -16.77
N LEU A 335 37.39 7.97 -15.70
CA LEU A 335 37.58 9.36 -15.26
C LEU A 335 39.02 9.64 -14.82
N LYS A 336 39.63 8.74 -14.04
CA LYS A 336 41.02 8.87 -13.57
C LYS A 336 42.03 8.83 -14.73
N LYS A 337 41.75 8.05 -15.77
CA LYS A 337 42.58 7.96 -16.98
C LYS A 337 42.32 9.06 -18.00
N GLY A 338 41.34 9.94 -17.78
CA GLY A 338 40.94 10.96 -18.75
C GLY A 338 40.27 10.40 -20.00
N LEU A 339 39.83 9.13 -19.98
CA LEU A 339 39.13 8.45 -21.07
C LEU A 339 37.63 8.81 -21.13
N ARG A 340 37.17 9.59 -20.16
CA ARG A 340 35.82 10.14 -20.09
C ARG A 340 35.89 11.59 -19.66
N GLU A 341 35.15 12.44 -20.36
CA GLU A 341 35.04 13.86 -20.02
C GLU A 341 34.40 14.05 -18.63
N LYS A 342 34.89 15.03 -17.87
CA LYS A 342 34.40 15.30 -16.50
C LYS A 342 32.95 15.82 -16.46
N ASN A 343 32.47 16.44 -17.54
CA ASN A 343 31.10 16.94 -17.70
C ASN A 343 30.14 15.89 -18.30
N ALA A 344 30.63 14.71 -18.72
CA ALA A 344 29.78 13.65 -19.24
C ALA A 344 28.78 13.18 -18.17
N SER A 345 27.60 12.75 -18.60
CA SER A 345 26.55 12.29 -17.68
C SER A 345 27.08 11.23 -16.71
N LEU A 346 26.96 11.50 -15.42
CA LEU A 346 27.38 10.58 -14.37
C LEU A 346 26.36 9.45 -14.13
N THR A 347 25.09 9.67 -14.45
CA THR A 347 24.01 8.68 -14.21
C THR A 347 23.80 7.71 -15.38
N CYS A 348 24.08 8.14 -16.62
CA CYS A 348 23.92 7.34 -17.84
C CYS A 348 24.54 5.92 -17.77
N PRO A 349 25.78 5.73 -17.28
CA PRO A 349 26.42 4.40 -17.23
C PRO A 349 25.60 3.37 -16.44
N PHE A 350 24.84 3.82 -15.44
CA PHE A 350 24.08 2.95 -14.54
C PHE A 350 22.73 2.53 -15.12
N VAL A 351 22.11 3.37 -15.95
CA VAL A 351 20.74 3.13 -16.43
C VAL A 351 20.68 2.38 -17.76
N VAL A 352 21.74 2.44 -18.59
CA VAL A 352 21.77 1.75 -19.89
C VAL A 352 21.79 0.21 -19.74
N PRO A 353 21.19 -0.55 -20.67
CA PRO A 353 21.25 -2.02 -20.67
C PRO A 353 22.68 -2.57 -20.61
N GLU A 354 22.84 -3.80 -20.15
CA GLU A 354 24.15 -4.45 -19.96
C GLU A 354 25.02 -4.42 -21.22
N LYS A 355 24.49 -4.88 -22.35
CA LYS A 355 25.20 -4.87 -23.63
C LYS A 355 25.71 -3.47 -23.99
N VAL A 356 24.85 -2.46 -23.87
CA VAL A 356 25.19 -1.06 -24.15
C VAL A 356 26.26 -0.56 -23.19
N PHE A 357 26.21 -0.96 -21.91
CA PHE A 357 27.24 -0.63 -20.94
C PHE A 357 28.60 -1.23 -21.35
N LEU A 358 28.66 -2.51 -21.66
CA LEU A 358 29.90 -3.17 -22.08
C LEU A 358 30.47 -2.51 -23.35
N ASP A 359 29.63 -2.25 -24.35
CA ASP A 359 30.07 -1.66 -25.62
C ASP A 359 30.59 -0.22 -25.45
N MET A 360 29.87 0.60 -24.68
CA MET A 360 30.20 2.03 -24.53
C MET A 360 31.27 2.31 -23.47
N PHE A 361 31.40 1.46 -22.46
CA PHE A 361 32.23 1.74 -21.27
C PHE A 361 33.39 0.76 -21.10
N ILE A 362 33.43 -0.35 -21.85
CA ILE A 362 34.48 -1.36 -21.75
C ILE A 362 35.11 -1.61 -23.13
N ASN A 363 34.34 -2.17 -24.08
CA ASN A 363 34.85 -2.73 -25.33
C ASN A 363 35.51 -1.70 -26.25
N ARG A 364 35.09 -0.43 -26.19
CA ARG A 364 35.63 0.64 -27.05
C ARG A 364 36.99 1.19 -26.64
N PHE A 365 37.47 0.85 -25.45
CA PHE A 365 38.74 1.34 -24.92
C PHE A 365 39.85 0.31 -25.16
N LYS A 366 41.09 0.78 -25.34
CA LYS A 366 42.25 -0.12 -25.49
C LYS A 366 42.45 -0.99 -24.24
N GLU A 367 42.01 -0.49 -23.08
CA GLU A 367 42.02 -1.15 -21.77
C GLU A 367 40.86 -2.15 -21.58
N SER A 368 40.11 -2.50 -22.62
CA SER A 368 38.91 -3.36 -22.55
C SER A 368 39.11 -4.62 -21.71
N SER A 369 40.19 -5.38 -21.91
CA SER A 369 40.47 -6.60 -21.14
C SER A 369 40.61 -6.35 -19.63
N TYR A 370 41.24 -5.23 -19.25
CA TYR A 370 41.39 -4.82 -17.85
C TYR A 370 40.06 -4.34 -17.27
N LEU A 371 39.34 -3.48 -18.00
CA LEU A 371 38.02 -2.96 -17.59
C LEU A 371 37.01 -4.09 -17.42
N PHE A 372 37.04 -5.09 -18.29
CA PHE A 372 36.18 -6.27 -18.19
C PHE A 372 36.52 -7.10 -16.94
N LYS A 373 37.81 -7.32 -16.66
CA LYS A 373 38.24 -8.00 -15.44
C LYS A 373 37.80 -7.24 -14.18
N LEU A 374 38.03 -5.93 -14.13
CA LEU A 374 37.60 -5.05 -13.03
C LEU A 374 36.09 -5.14 -12.81
N TYR A 375 35.31 -5.08 -13.89
CA TYR A 375 33.86 -5.20 -13.84
C TYR A 375 33.41 -6.57 -13.28
N GLN A 376 34.00 -7.67 -13.77
CA GLN A 376 33.66 -9.04 -13.33
C GLN A 376 34.06 -9.31 -11.88
N GLU A 377 35.23 -8.83 -11.45
CA GLU A 377 35.68 -8.96 -10.05
C GLU A 377 34.66 -8.37 -9.09
N LYS A 378 34.14 -7.17 -9.41
CA LYS A 378 33.16 -6.47 -8.58
C LYS A 378 31.78 -7.10 -8.66
N LEU A 379 31.40 -7.65 -9.81
CA LEU A 379 30.13 -8.36 -9.99
C LEU A 379 30.07 -9.65 -9.16
N ASN A 380 31.22 -10.31 -8.97
CA ASN A 380 31.35 -11.58 -8.27
C ASN A 380 31.68 -11.43 -6.77
N LEU A 381 31.72 -10.21 -6.23
CA LEU A 381 31.91 -10.00 -4.80
C LEU A 381 30.72 -10.59 -4.02
N PRO A 382 30.95 -11.38 -2.96
CA PRO A 382 29.88 -11.91 -2.13
C PRO A 382 29.07 -10.77 -1.54
N CYS A 383 27.74 -10.87 -1.61
CA CYS A 383 26.81 -9.99 -0.91
C CYS A 383 27.13 -10.07 0.60
N THR A 384 27.73 -9.03 1.16
CA THR A 384 27.84 -8.86 2.62
C THR A 384 26.47 -8.42 3.14
N ARG A 385 25.54 -9.38 3.16
CA ARG A 385 24.21 -9.45 3.80
C ARG A 385 23.39 -8.14 3.92
N ASP A 386 22.19 -8.14 3.33
CA ASP A 386 20.97 -8.41 4.11
C ASP A 386 19.79 -8.93 3.27
N LYS A 387 19.02 -9.86 3.84
CA LYS A 387 17.92 -10.63 3.19
C LYS A 387 16.62 -9.84 3.06
N THR A 388 16.67 -8.56 2.65
CA THR A 388 15.47 -7.73 2.46
C THR A 388 15.13 -7.45 0.99
N CYS A 389 15.92 -7.99 0.05
CA CYS A 389 15.59 -7.94 -1.37
C CYS A 389 14.54 -9.02 -1.70
N MET A 390 13.28 -8.78 -1.30
CA MET A 390 12.17 -9.51 -1.89
C MET A 390 12.24 -9.35 -3.41
N SER A 391 12.18 -10.49 -4.08
CA SER A 391 12.16 -10.70 -5.52
C SER A 391 11.32 -9.65 -6.27
N TRP A 392 11.95 -8.63 -6.82
CA TRP A 392 11.31 -7.62 -7.69
C TRP A 392 11.01 -8.15 -9.11
N SER A 393 11.05 -9.46 -9.36
CA SER A 393 10.66 -10.08 -10.62
C SER A 393 9.15 -10.26 -10.81
N LYS A 394 8.32 -9.72 -9.91
CA LYS A 394 6.84 -9.73 -10.04
C LYS A 394 6.18 -8.35 -10.04
N LEU A 395 6.95 -7.26 -10.16
CA LEU A 395 6.40 -5.89 -10.15
C LEU A 395 6.88 -5.02 -11.34
N PHE A 396 7.25 -5.67 -12.45
CA PHE A 396 7.32 -5.02 -13.76
C PHE A 396 6.26 -5.63 -14.67
#